data_AF-D9SC50-F1
#
_entry.id   AF-D9SC50-F1
#
_cell.length_a   1.000
_cell.length_b   1.000
_cell.length_c   1.000
_cell.angle_alpha   90.00
_cell.angle_beta   90.00
_cell.angle_gamma   90.00
#
_symmetry.space_group_name_H-M   'P 1'
#
loop_
_entity.id
_entity.type
_entity.pdbx_description
1 polymer ?
#
loop_
_entity_poly.entity_id
_entity_poly.type
_entity_poly.pdbx_seq_one_letter_code
_entity_poly.pdbx_strand_id
1 'polypeptide(L)'
;MLNKIMNSIALRNLLFVLLLLGIAVGLGYAASRHPLQRDITFNASNSLEPASINALNQLQGPVNITVYATLQDARLGDIRKVIRDFLSLYQRYKPDIKLVFIDPEKEPARTRAARIQLNGEMVIEYAGRSEHLTLINEQTLTSTLMRLAHSRDQTVMYLDGHGERKLDGRANHDLGLLFGAKLKENGFKLNSLNLAIAQDVPSNIRVLVITQPQVDLMAGEIDKLLHFIDRGGNLLWLVDAGPLHGLERLAEKIGLQLPAGIVIDPAAADMNAPATWSLGTSYVPHAITSNFNLITAYPSARPLTWAENPDWQHHILLEVATRGWISQRDINALSGSPAFDKQHDSKGPAVIALALNRNINDVEQRIVAVGNGAFLSNTFAGNGGNVDLGVNMINWLANDDTLISLQPRAARDSSIILSRTQLTAISSGLLLILPLLLAGVGTAIWWRRRA
;
A
#
# COMPACT_ATOMS: atom_id res chain seq x y z
N MET A 1 -43.62 -61.20 -29.11
CA MET A 1 -43.38 -61.38 -27.66
C MET A 1 -42.58 -60.24 -27.04
N LEU A 2 -41.60 -59.64 -27.73
CA LEU A 2 -40.83 -58.49 -27.22
C LEU A 2 -41.66 -57.22 -26.91
N ASN A 3 -42.67 -56.87 -27.73
CA ASN A 3 -43.47 -55.66 -27.49
C ASN A 3 -44.33 -55.71 -26.20
N LYS A 4 -44.66 -56.90 -25.69
CA LYS A 4 -45.44 -57.05 -24.45
C LYS A 4 -44.57 -56.91 -23.20
N ILE A 5 -43.27 -57.20 -23.32
CA ILE A 5 -42.27 -57.05 -22.25
C ILE A 5 -41.84 -55.57 -22.15
N MET A 6 -41.68 -54.88 -23.29
CA MET A 6 -41.38 -53.45 -23.36
C MET A 6 -42.50 -52.54 -22.82
N ASN A 7 -43.77 -52.97 -22.89
CA ASN A 7 -44.91 -52.22 -22.34
C ASN A 7 -45.24 -52.56 -20.87
N SER A 8 -44.44 -53.38 -20.20
CA SER A 8 -44.65 -53.66 -18.78
C SER A 8 -44.24 -52.43 -17.95
N ILE A 9 -45.15 -51.97 -17.08
CA ILE A 9 -44.94 -50.82 -16.19
C ILE A 9 -43.67 -51.04 -15.34
N ALA A 10 -43.38 -52.28 -14.96
CA ALA A 10 -42.19 -52.66 -14.22
C ALA A 10 -40.88 -52.42 -15.00
N LEU A 11 -40.81 -52.78 -16.28
CA LEU A 11 -39.60 -52.56 -17.09
C LEU A 11 -39.37 -51.07 -17.37
N ARG A 12 -40.45 -50.30 -17.63
CA ARG A 12 -40.38 -48.84 -17.78
C ARG A 12 -39.87 -48.18 -16.50
N ASN A 13 -40.35 -48.60 -15.34
CA ASN A 13 -39.91 -48.09 -14.05
C ASN A 13 -38.44 -48.48 -13.77
N LEU A 14 -38.03 -49.70 -14.10
CA LEU A 14 -36.64 -50.15 -13.91
C LEU A 14 -35.66 -49.40 -14.81
N LEU A 15 -36.00 -49.21 -16.09
CA LEU A 15 -35.21 -48.39 -17.02
C LEU A 15 -35.14 -46.93 -16.56
N PHE A 16 -36.25 -46.37 -16.07
CA PHE A 16 -36.28 -45.02 -15.52
C PHE A 16 -35.37 -44.88 -14.29
N VAL A 17 -35.42 -45.83 -13.36
CA VAL A 17 -34.56 -45.84 -12.16
C VAL A 17 -33.08 -45.95 -12.54
N LEU A 18 -32.72 -46.86 -13.46
CA LEU A 18 -31.34 -47.01 -13.93
C LEU A 18 -30.82 -45.74 -14.62
N LEU A 19 -31.65 -45.11 -15.45
CA LEU A 19 -31.28 -43.87 -16.13
C LEU A 19 -31.12 -42.70 -15.14
N LEU A 20 -31.99 -42.62 -14.13
CA LEU A 20 -31.90 -41.63 -13.06
C LEU A 20 -30.64 -41.83 -12.21
N LEU A 21 -30.28 -43.09 -11.90
CA LEU A 21 -29.04 -43.43 -11.20
C LEU A 21 -27.81 -43.09 -12.05
N GLY A 22 -27.84 -43.38 -13.35
CA GLY A 22 -26.77 -43.03 -14.29
C GLY A 22 -26.56 -41.53 -14.39
N ILE A 23 -27.65 -40.74 -14.46
CA ILE A 23 -27.60 -39.28 -14.43
C ILE A 23 -27.04 -38.79 -13.10
N ALA A 24 -27.50 -39.33 -11.96
CA ALA A 24 -27.02 -38.93 -10.64
C ALA A 24 -25.52 -39.16 -10.46
N VAL A 25 -25.02 -40.32 -10.91
CA VAL A 25 -23.58 -40.65 -10.88
C VAL A 25 -22.81 -39.76 -11.85
N GLY A 26 -23.32 -39.54 -13.06
CA GLY A 26 -22.69 -38.66 -14.06
C GLY A 26 -22.60 -37.21 -13.59
N LEU A 27 -23.66 -36.68 -12.98
CA LEU A 27 -23.68 -35.35 -12.37
C LEU A 27 -22.73 -35.27 -11.17
N GLY A 28 -22.70 -36.28 -10.31
CA GLY A 28 -21.75 -36.35 -9.20
C GLY A 28 -20.29 -36.36 -9.67
N TYR A 29 -19.99 -37.13 -10.71
CA TYR A 29 -18.65 -37.17 -11.31
C TYR A 29 -18.26 -35.82 -11.93
N ALA A 30 -19.15 -35.21 -12.73
CA ALA A 30 -18.91 -33.90 -13.33
C ALA A 30 -18.72 -32.81 -12.26
N ALA A 31 -19.55 -32.81 -11.21
CA ALA A 31 -19.43 -31.88 -10.09
C ALA A 31 -18.11 -32.03 -9.33
N SER A 32 -17.58 -33.26 -9.21
CA SER A 32 -16.30 -33.51 -8.54
C SER A 32 -15.08 -33.02 -9.33
N ARG A 33 -15.17 -32.98 -10.67
CA ARG A 33 -14.07 -32.60 -11.57
C ARG A 33 -14.10 -31.11 -11.93
N HIS A 34 -15.28 -30.51 -11.96
CA HIS A 34 -15.49 -29.12 -12.36
C HIS A 34 -16.25 -28.34 -11.28
N PRO A 35 -15.58 -27.95 -10.19
CA PRO A 35 -16.19 -27.11 -9.18
C PRO A 35 -16.46 -25.71 -9.76
N LEU A 36 -17.65 -25.50 -10.31
CA LEU A 36 -18.12 -24.19 -10.73
C LEU A 36 -18.64 -23.44 -9.50
N GLN A 37 -17.83 -22.53 -8.98
CA GLN A 37 -18.22 -21.65 -7.88
C GLN A 37 -18.33 -20.23 -8.39
N ARG A 38 -19.50 -19.63 -8.19
CA ARG A 38 -19.78 -18.22 -8.50
C ARG A 38 -20.05 -17.48 -7.20
N ASP A 39 -19.31 -16.40 -6.99
CA ASP A 39 -19.54 -15.53 -5.85
C ASP A 39 -20.76 -14.66 -6.10
N ILE A 40 -21.76 -14.81 -5.23
CA ILE A 40 -23.02 -14.06 -5.25
C ILE A 40 -23.07 -13.00 -4.15
N THR A 41 -21.98 -12.83 -3.39
CA THR A 41 -21.92 -11.80 -2.36
C THR A 41 -21.91 -10.42 -3.00
N PHE A 42 -22.58 -9.47 -2.33
CA PHE A 42 -22.77 -8.11 -2.84
C PHE A 42 -21.45 -7.40 -3.19
N ASN A 43 -20.37 -7.70 -2.46
CA ASN A 43 -19.04 -7.15 -2.67
C ASN A 43 -18.00 -8.15 -3.20
N ALA A 44 -18.41 -9.32 -3.71
CA ALA A 44 -17.51 -10.40 -4.12
C ALA A 44 -16.45 -10.75 -3.03
N SER A 45 -16.87 -10.80 -1.76
CA SER A 45 -15.99 -10.97 -0.59
C SER A 45 -15.36 -12.36 -0.49
N ASN A 46 -15.80 -13.31 -1.32
CA ASN A 46 -15.24 -14.66 -1.42
C ASN A 46 -14.47 -14.86 -2.73
N SER A 47 -14.07 -13.76 -3.38
CA SER A 47 -13.28 -13.76 -4.61
C SER A 47 -12.12 -12.79 -4.47
N LEU A 48 -10.98 -13.11 -5.09
CA LEU A 48 -9.87 -12.18 -5.18
C LEU A 48 -10.15 -11.07 -6.17
N GLU A 49 -9.53 -9.92 -5.95
CA GLU A 49 -9.59 -8.81 -6.88
C GLU A 49 -8.86 -9.14 -8.19
N PRO A 50 -9.30 -8.56 -9.33
CA PRO A 50 -8.59 -8.72 -10.60
C PRO A 50 -7.11 -8.33 -10.52
N ALA A 51 -6.77 -7.32 -9.71
CA ALA A 51 -5.39 -6.92 -9.47
C ALA A 51 -4.58 -8.03 -8.78
N SER A 52 -5.13 -8.65 -7.73
CA SER A 52 -4.51 -9.78 -7.03
C SER A 52 -4.37 -11.01 -7.92
N ILE A 53 -5.37 -11.28 -8.76
CA ILE A 53 -5.30 -12.38 -9.75
C ILE A 53 -4.16 -12.12 -10.75
N ASN A 54 -4.06 -10.89 -11.28
CA ASN A 54 -2.98 -10.51 -12.19
C ASN A 54 -1.61 -10.60 -11.53
N ALA A 55 -1.49 -10.17 -10.27
CA ALA A 55 -0.28 -10.31 -9.47
C ALA A 55 0.13 -11.78 -9.31
N LEU A 56 -0.81 -12.67 -8.97
CA LEU A 56 -0.54 -14.11 -8.85
C LEU A 56 -0.10 -14.74 -10.17
N ASN A 57 -0.66 -14.31 -11.29
CA ASN A 57 -0.28 -14.81 -12.62
C ASN A 57 1.16 -14.41 -13.00
N GLN A 58 1.72 -13.36 -12.39
CA GLN A 58 3.11 -12.94 -12.63
C GLN A 58 4.14 -13.74 -11.80
N LEU A 59 3.69 -14.48 -10.77
CA LEU A 59 4.57 -15.29 -9.91
C LEU A 59 5.04 -16.58 -10.59
N GLN A 60 6.30 -16.60 -10.98
CA GLN A 60 6.99 -17.76 -11.56
C GLN A 60 7.58 -18.67 -10.47
N GLY A 61 6.88 -19.76 -10.15
CA GLY A 61 7.35 -20.80 -9.22
C GLY A 61 6.56 -20.89 -7.91
N PRO A 62 6.90 -21.88 -7.06
CA PRO A 62 6.12 -22.20 -5.86
C PRO A 62 6.31 -21.14 -4.77
N VAL A 63 5.24 -20.87 -4.02
CA VAL A 63 5.24 -20.02 -2.83
C VAL A 63 5.05 -20.93 -1.63
N ASN A 64 5.90 -20.81 -0.60
CA ASN A 64 5.71 -21.52 0.67
C ASN A 64 5.16 -20.55 1.71
N ILE A 65 4.05 -20.90 2.35
CA ILE A 65 3.46 -20.13 3.43
C ILE A 65 3.44 -21.01 4.68
N THR A 66 4.18 -20.59 5.70
CA THR A 66 4.23 -21.26 7.00
C THR A 66 3.49 -20.43 8.02
N VAL A 67 2.44 -20.99 8.62
CA VAL A 67 1.56 -20.31 9.56
C VAL A 67 1.82 -20.83 10.96
N TYR A 68 2.20 -19.94 11.88
CA TYR A 68 2.47 -20.24 13.27
C TYR A 68 1.23 -19.91 14.09
N ALA A 69 0.40 -20.92 14.34
CA ALA A 69 -0.89 -20.74 15.01
C ALA A 69 -1.21 -21.92 15.94
N THR A 70 -1.71 -21.64 17.13
CA THR A 70 -2.26 -22.68 18.03
C THR A 70 -3.58 -23.24 17.52
N LEU A 71 -3.98 -24.42 18.01
CA LEU A 71 -5.24 -25.10 17.61
C LEU A 71 -6.49 -24.44 18.18
N GLN A 72 -6.40 -23.82 19.36
CA GLN A 72 -7.49 -23.12 20.02
C GLN A 72 -6.95 -21.81 20.58
N ASP A 73 -7.40 -20.70 20.02
CA ASP A 73 -7.17 -19.37 20.60
C ASP A 73 -8.37 -19.01 21.48
N ALA A 74 -8.11 -18.55 22.71
CA ALA A 74 -9.13 -18.21 23.69
C ALA A 74 -10.05 -17.05 23.27
N ARG A 75 -9.67 -16.24 22.26
CA ARG A 75 -10.44 -15.09 21.77
C ARG A 75 -10.99 -15.27 20.35
N LEU A 76 -10.29 -15.98 19.48
CA LEU A 76 -10.59 -16.04 18.04
C LEU A 76 -11.08 -17.41 17.54
N GLY A 77 -11.12 -18.42 18.41
CA GLY A 77 -11.49 -19.79 18.01
C GLY A 77 -10.40 -20.46 17.17
N ASP A 78 -10.80 -21.16 16.10
CA ASP A 78 -9.86 -21.87 15.21
C ASP A 78 -9.29 -20.91 14.15
N ILE A 79 -8.24 -20.17 14.54
CA ILE A 79 -7.56 -19.23 13.64
C ILE A 79 -6.94 -19.94 12.42
N ARG A 80 -6.59 -21.23 12.54
CA ARG A 80 -6.07 -22.02 11.42
C ARG A 80 -7.11 -22.21 10.35
N LYS A 81 -8.38 -22.38 10.73
CA LYS A 81 -9.49 -22.46 9.78
C LYS A 81 -9.64 -21.15 9.00
N VAL A 82 -9.64 -20.01 9.69
CA VAL A 82 -9.77 -18.68 9.06
C VAL A 82 -8.65 -18.46 8.03
N ILE A 83 -7.39 -18.74 8.40
CA ILE A 83 -6.24 -18.58 7.51
C ILE A 83 -6.31 -19.55 6.33
N ARG A 84 -6.72 -20.80 6.58
CA ARG A 84 -6.88 -21.80 5.51
C ARG A 84 -7.95 -21.39 4.51
N ASP A 85 -9.11 -20.95 4.99
CA ASP A 85 -10.21 -20.51 4.14
C ASP A 85 -9.78 -19.30 3.30
N PHE A 86 -9.06 -18.34 3.90
CA PHE A 86 -8.50 -17.19 3.20
C PHE A 86 -7.46 -17.58 2.13
N LEU A 87 -6.48 -18.41 2.47
CA LEU A 87 -5.43 -18.85 1.53
C LEU A 87 -5.96 -19.78 0.44
N SER A 88 -7.08 -20.46 0.66
CA SER A 88 -7.73 -21.27 -0.37
C SER A 88 -8.17 -20.44 -1.58
N LEU A 89 -8.51 -19.15 -1.37
CA LEU A 89 -8.83 -18.21 -2.44
C LEU A 89 -7.63 -17.97 -3.36
N TYR A 90 -6.43 -17.90 -2.79
CA TYR A 90 -5.16 -17.75 -3.52
C TYR A 90 -4.77 -19.05 -4.23
N GLN A 91 -4.90 -20.19 -3.55
CA GLN A 91 -4.61 -21.51 -4.11
C GLN A 91 -5.47 -21.85 -5.34
N ARG A 92 -6.66 -21.25 -5.45
CA ARG A 92 -7.55 -21.40 -6.62
C ARG A 92 -6.94 -20.87 -7.91
N TYR A 93 -6.19 -19.77 -7.84
CA TYR A 93 -5.52 -19.16 -8.99
C TYR A 93 -4.07 -19.61 -9.13
N LYS A 94 -3.43 -19.93 -8.01
CA LYS A 94 -2.03 -20.36 -7.95
C LYS A 94 -1.89 -21.65 -7.13
N PRO A 95 -2.10 -22.84 -7.75
CA PRO A 95 -2.14 -24.13 -7.03
C PRO A 95 -0.78 -24.58 -6.46
N ASP A 96 0.32 -23.93 -6.85
CA ASP A 96 1.68 -24.17 -6.35
C ASP A 96 2.01 -23.40 -5.05
N ILE A 97 1.00 -22.81 -4.39
CA ILE A 97 1.12 -22.29 -3.02
C ILE A 97 1.04 -23.45 -2.01
N LYS A 98 2.13 -23.72 -1.29
CA LYS A 98 2.21 -24.72 -0.22
C LYS A 98 1.91 -24.08 1.13
N LEU A 99 0.90 -24.59 1.82
CA LEU A 99 0.49 -24.13 3.15
C LEU A 99 0.88 -25.14 4.23
N VAL A 100 1.67 -24.72 5.21
CA VAL A 100 2.08 -25.53 6.37
C VAL A 100 1.65 -24.81 7.65
N PHE A 101 1.01 -25.54 8.57
CA PHE A 101 0.71 -25.04 9.91
C PHE A 101 1.70 -25.60 10.91
N ILE A 102 2.34 -24.74 11.68
CA ILE A 102 3.21 -25.09 12.80
C ILE A 102 2.54 -24.63 14.08
N ASP A 103 2.51 -25.51 15.07
CA ASP A 103 2.00 -25.19 16.40
C ASP A 103 3.14 -24.61 17.24
N PRO A 104 3.08 -23.33 17.65
CA PRO A 104 4.15 -22.70 18.42
C PRO A 104 4.48 -23.42 19.73
N GLU A 105 3.47 -24.04 20.35
CA GLU A 105 3.60 -24.76 21.62
C GLU A 105 4.24 -26.13 21.46
N LYS A 106 3.97 -26.81 20.33
CA LYS A 106 4.51 -28.16 20.07
C LYS A 106 5.90 -28.13 19.44
N GLU A 107 6.22 -27.07 18.69
CA GLU A 107 7.49 -26.94 17.97
C GLU A 107 8.27 -25.64 18.31
N PRO A 108 8.58 -25.38 19.59
CA PRO A 108 9.17 -24.10 20.04
C PRO A 108 10.57 -23.82 19.47
N ALA A 109 11.29 -24.84 19.01
CA ALA A 109 12.59 -24.68 18.36
C ALA A 109 12.46 -24.01 16.98
N ARG A 110 11.47 -24.44 16.17
CA ARG A 110 11.22 -23.84 14.85
C ARG A 110 10.65 -22.43 14.96
N THR A 111 9.76 -22.20 15.93
CA THR A 111 9.19 -20.89 16.21
C THR A 111 10.25 -19.86 16.59
N ARG A 112 11.21 -20.25 17.45
CA ARG A 112 12.33 -19.38 17.84
C ARG A 112 13.29 -19.12 16.68
N ALA A 113 13.61 -20.14 15.88
CA ALA A 113 14.46 -19.97 14.69
C ALA A 113 13.85 -19.00 13.68
N ALA A 114 12.53 -19.05 13.51
CA ALA A 114 11.78 -18.14 12.66
C ALA A 114 11.45 -16.80 13.34
N ARG A 115 11.91 -16.50 14.57
CA ARG A 115 11.70 -15.21 15.27
C ARG A 115 10.22 -14.76 15.38
N ILE A 116 9.30 -15.71 15.49
CA ILE A 116 7.86 -15.44 15.60
C ILE A 116 7.53 -14.73 16.91
N GLN A 117 6.72 -13.67 16.83
CA GLN A 117 6.36 -12.84 17.97
C GLN A 117 4.89 -12.99 18.36
N LEU A 118 4.02 -13.31 17.39
CA LEU A 118 2.56 -13.33 17.58
C LEU A 118 1.94 -14.68 17.19
N ASN A 119 0.87 -15.06 17.88
CA ASN A 119 0.04 -16.20 17.48
C ASN A 119 -0.77 -15.82 16.22
N GLY A 120 -0.72 -16.66 15.19
CA GLY A 120 -1.34 -16.38 13.89
C GLY A 120 -0.42 -15.69 12.87
N GLU A 121 0.86 -15.51 13.20
CA GLU A 121 1.85 -14.94 12.29
C GLU A 121 2.19 -15.90 11.13
N MET A 122 2.32 -15.35 9.93
CA MET A 122 2.62 -16.08 8.70
C MET A 122 4.00 -15.70 8.18
N VAL A 123 4.80 -16.69 7.82
CA VAL A 123 6.08 -16.50 7.11
C VAL A 123 5.87 -16.94 5.66
N ILE A 124 6.06 -16.02 4.73
CA ILE A 124 5.91 -16.26 3.30
C ILE A 124 7.27 -16.30 2.67
N GLU A 125 7.57 -17.41 2.00
CA GLU A 125 8.81 -17.63 1.28
C GLU A 125 8.55 -17.77 -0.21
N TYR A 126 9.31 -17.03 -1.01
CA TYR A 126 9.28 -17.11 -2.47
C TYR A 126 10.64 -16.71 -3.04
N ALA A 127 11.10 -17.44 -4.05
CA ALA A 127 12.39 -17.21 -4.73
C ALA A 127 13.61 -17.02 -3.77
N GLY A 128 13.63 -17.76 -2.65
CA GLY A 128 14.72 -17.71 -1.66
C GLY A 128 14.68 -16.51 -0.70
N ARG A 129 13.60 -15.72 -0.72
CA ARG A 129 13.33 -14.60 0.20
C ARG A 129 12.17 -14.96 1.11
N SER A 130 12.12 -14.35 2.29
CA SER A 130 11.07 -14.57 3.29
C SER A 130 10.57 -13.26 3.90
N GLU A 131 9.27 -13.10 4.09
CA GLU A 131 8.67 -11.96 4.78
C GLU A 131 7.62 -12.41 5.81
N HIS A 132 7.47 -11.62 6.88
CA HIS A 132 6.56 -11.90 7.99
C HIS A 132 5.27 -11.09 7.85
N LEU A 133 4.15 -11.74 8.14
CA LEU A 133 2.81 -11.17 8.06
C LEU A 133 2.05 -11.46 9.34
N THR A 134 1.68 -10.40 10.04
CA THR A 134 0.88 -10.45 11.27
C THR A 134 -0.61 -10.20 11.00
N LEU A 135 -0.93 -9.54 9.89
CA LEU A 135 -2.27 -9.18 9.47
C LEU A 135 -2.71 -10.07 8.30
N ILE A 136 -3.88 -10.70 8.45
CA ILE A 136 -4.47 -11.57 7.43
C ILE A 136 -5.47 -10.74 6.62
N ASN A 137 -5.01 -10.15 5.52
CA ASN A 137 -5.87 -9.49 4.55
C ASN A 137 -5.28 -9.60 3.13
N GLU A 138 -6.12 -9.37 2.11
CA GLU A 138 -5.74 -9.55 0.70
C GLU A 138 -4.64 -8.59 0.24
N GLN A 139 -4.73 -7.33 0.68
CA GLN A 139 -3.78 -6.28 0.31
C GLN A 139 -2.37 -6.60 0.80
N THR A 140 -2.23 -6.90 2.09
CA THR A 140 -0.93 -7.17 2.70
C THR A 140 -0.33 -8.45 2.13
N LEU A 141 -1.14 -9.49 1.92
CA LEU A 141 -0.65 -10.73 1.30
C LEU A 141 -0.21 -10.52 -0.15
N THR A 142 -1.06 -9.91 -0.99
CA THR A 142 -0.73 -9.70 -2.41
C THR A 142 0.47 -8.77 -2.59
N SER A 143 0.53 -7.67 -1.84
CA SER A 143 1.68 -6.76 -1.91
C SER A 143 2.98 -7.42 -1.44
N THR A 144 2.93 -8.26 -0.40
CA THR A 144 4.07 -9.06 0.06
C THR A 144 4.54 -10.02 -1.02
N LEU A 145 3.62 -10.76 -1.65
CA LEU A 145 3.95 -11.67 -2.75
C LEU A 145 4.59 -10.91 -3.91
N MET A 146 4.07 -9.75 -4.27
CA MET A 146 4.62 -8.91 -5.34
C MET A 146 6.02 -8.37 -4.99
N ARG A 147 6.27 -7.96 -3.74
CA ARG A 147 7.64 -7.58 -3.30
C ARG A 147 8.62 -8.75 -3.38
N LEU A 148 8.19 -9.94 -2.95
CA LEU A 148 9.00 -11.14 -3.05
C LEU A 148 9.22 -11.56 -4.52
N ALA A 149 8.24 -11.31 -5.40
CA ALA A 149 8.26 -11.62 -6.82
C ALA A 149 9.25 -10.82 -7.64
N HIS A 150 9.33 -9.52 -7.34
CA HIS A 150 10.14 -8.59 -8.11
C HIS A 150 11.62 -8.82 -7.82
N SER A 151 12.21 -9.67 -8.67
CA SER A 151 13.64 -9.94 -8.74
C SER A 151 14.31 -9.01 -9.75
N ARG A 152 14.22 -7.70 -9.51
CA ARG A 152 15.13 -6.74 -10.14
C ARG A 152 15.90 -6.07 -9.03
N ASP A 153 17.21 -5.93 -9.21
CA ASP A 153 18.07 -5.13 -8.34
C ASP A 153 17.54 -3.69 -8.34
N GLN A 154 16.57 -3.42 -7.48
CA GLN A 154 15.97 -2.11 -7.30
C GLN A 154 16.96 -1.28 -6.48
N THR A 155 18.03 -0.87 -7.17
CA THR A 155 19.09 -0.08 -6.59
C THR A 155 18.61 1.35 -6.53
N VAL A 156 18.49 1.86 -5.31
CA VAL A 156 18.28 3.27 -5.02
C VAL A 156 19.64 3.82 -4.62
N MET A 157 20.16 4.73 -5.45
CA MET A 157 21.39 5.44 -5.12
C MET A 157 21.08 6.76 -4.46
N TYR A 158 21.95 7.23 -3.57
CA TYR A 158 21.86 8.56 -2.99
C TYR A 158 23.18 9.30 -3.13
N LEU A 159 23.10 10.60 -3.38
CA LEU A 159 24.28 11.45 -3.52
C LEU A 159 25.04 11.54 -2.18
N ASP A 160 26.37 11.43 -2.23
CA ASP A 160 27.28 11.56 -1.08
C ASP A 160 28.58 12.25 -1.53
N GLY A 161 29.20 13.02 -0.65
CA GLY A 161 30.48 13.70 -0.91
C GLY A 161 30.51 15.17 -0.49
N HIS A 162 29.35 15.80 -0.33
CA HIS A 162 29.18 17.23 -0.04
C HIS A 162 28.35 17.48 1.24
N GLY A 163 28.26 16.49 2.13
CA GLY A 163 27.55 16.61 3.42
C GLY A 163 26.05 16.29 3.35
N GLU A 164 25.62 15.63 2.29
CA GLU A 164 24.26 15.14 2.10
C GLU A 164 23.84 14.15 3.22
N ARG A 165 22.53 14.08 3.47
CA ARG A 165 21.95 13.08 4.38
C ARG A 165 22.02 11.70 3.74
N LYS A 166 22.50 10.72 4.50
CA LYS A 166 22.73 9.36 4.00
C LYS A 166 21.52 8.47 4.22
N LEU A 167 21.15 7.65 3.25
CA LEU A 167 20.04 6.68 3.37
C LEU A 167 20.41 5.42 4.17
N ASP A 168 21.67 5.24 4.54
CA ASP A 168 22.13 4.18 5.45
C ASP A 168 22.81 4.75 6.71
N GLY A 169 22.84 6.07 6.82
CA GLY A 169 23.46 6.79 7.93
C GLY A 169 22.64 6.73 9.20
N ARG A 170 23.33 6.87 10.33
CA ARG A 170 22.75 6.76 11.67
C ARG A 170 22.73 8.09 12.42
N ALA A 171 23.30 9.16 11.86
CA ALA A 171 23.25 10.46 12.50
C ALA A 171 21.82 11.00 12.52
N ASN A 172 21.52 11.91 13.45
CA ASN A 172 20.17 12.46 13.61
C ASN A 172 19.62 13.13 12.34
N HIS A 173 20.51 13.69 11.51
CA HIS A 173 20.15 14.29 10.23
C HIS A 173 20.06 13.29 9.08
N ASP A 174 20.66 12.10 9.18
CA ASP A 174 20.60 11.05 8.14
C ASP A 174 19.20 10.44 8.03
N LEU A 175 18.95 9.65 6.99
CA LEU A 175 17.64 9.03 6.72
C LEU A 175 17.61 7.51 7.01
N GLY A 176 18.68 6.94 7.55
CA GLY A 176 18.90 5.48 7.50
C GLY A 176 18.19 4.61 8.55
N LEU A 177 17.85 5.12 9.74
CA LEU A 177 17.34 4.29 10.83
C LEU A 177 15.90 3.81 10.61
N LEU A 178 15.03 4.68 10.09
CA LEU A 178 13.62 4.34 9.84
C LEU A 178 13.34 4.26 8.36
N PHE A 179 13.55 5.34 7.61
CA PHE A 179 13.24 5.38 6.18
C PHE A 179 14.12 4.42 5.38
N GLY A 180 15.45 4.53 5.50
CA GLY A 180 16.39 3.62 4.83
C GLY A 180 16.22 2.15 5.24
N ALA A 181 15.95 1.88 6.52
CA ALA A 181 15.64 0.54 7.00
C ALA A 181 14.37 -0.01 6.34
N LYS A 182 13.31 0.81 6.23
CA LYS A 182 12.06 0.41 5.58
C LYS A 182 12.22 0.15 4.08
N LEU A 183 13.05 0.94 3.39
CA LEU A 183 13.39 0.67 1.99
C LEU A 183 14.13 -0.67 1.84
N LYS A 184 15.08 -0.99 2.73
CA LYS A 184 15.78 -2.29 2.71
C LYS A 184 14.83 -3.45 3.00
N GLU A 185 13.91 -3.28 3.95
CA GLU A 185 12.84 -4.25 4.25
C GLU A 185 11.95 -4.48 3.01
N ASN A 186 11.64 -3.42 2.27
CA ASN A 186 10.88 -3.49 1.02
C ASN A 186 11.70 -4.06 -0.17
N GLY A 187 12.94 -4.48 0.06
CA GLY A 187 13.77 -5.15 -0.95
C GLY A 187 14.65 -4.22 -1.80
N PHE A 188 14.71 -2.91 -1.50
CA PHE A 188 15.61 -1.98 -2.18
C PHE A 188 17.06 -2.17 -1.73
N LYS A 189 17.99 -2.10 -2.70
CA LYS A 189 19.43 -2.02 -2.42
C LYS A 189 19.82 -0.54 -2.36
N LEU A 190 20.37 -0.11 -1.23
CA LEU A 190 20.78 1.28 -1.03
C LEU A 190 22.30 1.41 -1.18
N ASN A 191 22.74 2.32 -2.06
CA ASN A 191 24.15 2.55 -2.35
C ASN A 191 24.44 4.06 -2.40
N SER A 192 25.57 4.49 -1.85
CA SER A 192 26.04 5.87 -2.04
C SER A 192 26.60 6.07 -3.45
N LEU A 193 26.49 7.29 -3.94
CA LEU A 193 27.07 7.74 -5.20
C LEU A 193 27.82 9.05 -4.96
N ASN A 194 29.14 9.02 -5.17
CA ASN A 194 29.97 10.21 -5.13
C ASN A 194 30.37 10.62 -6.55
N LEU A 195 29.84 11.74 -7.02
CA LEU A 195 30.04 12.24 -8.39
C LEU A 195 31.41 12.84 -8.65
N ALA A 196 32.17 13.19 -7.61
CA ALA A 196 33.54 13.68 -7.74
C ALA A 196 34.48 12.58 -8.25
N ILE A 197 34.18 11.32 -7.91
CA ILE A 197 34.98 10.15 -8.31
C ILE A 197 34.28 9.25 -9.34
N ALA A 198 32.95 9.21 -9.37
CA ALA A 198 32.21 8.42 -10.35
C ALA A 198 32.30 9.07 -11.74
N GLN A 199 32.42 8.26 -12.78
CA GLN A 199 32.44 8.77 -14.16
C GLN A 199 31.10 9.41 -14.54
N ASP A 200 30.00 8.76 -14.17
CA ASP A 200 28.62 9.21 -14.39
C ASP A 200 27.69 8.50 -13.39
N VAL A 201 26.43 8.91 -13.30
CA VAL A 201 25.38 8.15 -12.61
C VAL A 201 25.21 6.80 -13.33
N PRO A 202 25.24 5.63 -12.66
CA PRO A 202 25.08 4.34 -13.33
C PRO A 202 23.70 4.18 -13.98
N SER A 203 23.63 3.55 -15.16
CA SER A 203 22.37 3.38 -15.92
C SER A 203 21.44 2.31 -15.35
N ASN A 204 21.94 1.43 -14.48
CA ASN A 204 21.20 0.32 -13.89
C ASN A 204 20.48 0.67 -12.57
N ILE A 205 20.47 1.94 -12.16
CA ILE A 205 19.74 2.37 -10.96
C ILE A 205 18.27 2.63 -11.27
N ARG A 206 17.40 2.46 -10.27
CA ARG A 206 15.98 2.76 -10.41
C ARG A 206 15.66 4.20 -10.03
N VAL A 207 16.25 4.67 -8.94
CA VAL A 207 15.99 6.01 -8.40
C VAL A 207 17.31 6.57 -7.89
N LEU A 208 17.57 7.84 -8.22
CA LEU A 208 18.57 8.65 -7.55
C LEU A 208 17.87 9.49 -6.48
N VAL A 209 18.43 9.55 -5.28
CA VAL A 209 17.98 10.42 -4.19
C VAL A 209 19.00 11.51 -3.98
N ILE A 210 18.59 12.75 -4.18
CA ILE A 210 19.40 13.93 -3.89
C ILE A 210 18.82 14.57 -2.64
N THR A 211 19.64 14.68 -1.60
CA THR A 211 19.31 15.50 -0.44
C THR A 211 20.16 16.76 -0.46
N GLN A 212 19.75 17.78 0.29
CA GLN A 212 20.41 19.08 0.34
C GLN A 212 21.94 18.95 0.61
N PRO A 213 22.80 19.29 -0.37
CA PRO A 213 24.24 19.40 -0.16
C PRO A 213 24.55 20.52 0.84
N GLN A 214 25.72 20.45 1.49
CA GLN A 214 26.20 21.46 2.44
C GLN A 214 27.35 22.31 1.87
N VAL A 215 27.90 21.90 0.72
CA VAL A 215 28.92 22.63 -0.04
C VAL A 215 28.62 22.51 -1.53
N ASP A 216 29.15 23.46 -2.31
CA ASP A 216 28.85 23.57 -3.73
C ASP A 216 29.38 22.37 -4.52
N LEU A 217 28.53 21.81 -5.38
CA LEU A 217 28.93 20.82 -6.37
C LEU A 217 29.74 21.47 -7.50
N MET A 218 30.70 20.74 -8.03
CA MET A 218 31.46 21.21 -9.20
C MET A 218 30.61 21.15 -10.47
N ALA A 219 30.91 22.02 -11.43
CA ALA A 219 30.20 22.08 -12.72
C ALA A 219 30.13 20.72 -13.43
N GLY A 220 31.22 19.95 -13.42
CA GLY A 220 31.28 18.62 -14.02
C GLY A 220 30.42 17.57 -13.30
N GLU A 221 30.09 17.76 -12.03
CA GLU A 221 29.17 16.88 -11.30
C GLU A 221 27.71 17.22 -11.63
N ILE A 222 27.41 18.52 -11.72
CA ILE A 222 26.10 19.01 -12.16
C ILE A 222 25.82 18.51 -13.58
N ASP A 223 26.81 18.55 -14.49
CA ASP A 223 26.63 18.05 -15.86
C ASP A 223 26.29 16.54 -15.90
N LYS A 224 26.83 15.72 -14.98
CA LYS A 224 26.45 14.29 -14.82
C LYS A 224 25.00 14.15 -14.35
N LEU A 225 24.54 14.98 -13.41
CA LEU A 225 23.15 15.00 -12.98
C LEU A 225 22.20 15.39 -14.11
N LEU A 226 22.57 16.42 -14.90
CA LEU A 226 21.78 16.84 -16.05
C LEU A 226 21.70 15.73 -17.10
N HIS A 227 22.81 15.05 -17.38
CA HIS A 227 22.84 13.89 -18.27
C HIS A 227 21.96 12.73 -17.77
N PHE A 228 21.93 12.47 -16.45
CA PHE A 228 21.03 11.50 -15.83
C PHE A 228 19.55 11.82 -16.06
N ILE A 229 19.17 13.09 -15.98
CA ILE A 229 17.80 13.52 -16.25
C ILE A 229 17.46 13.44 -17.75
N ASP A 230 18.41 13.76 -18.63
CA ASP A 230 18.20 13.69 -20.08
C ASP A 230 17.95 12.28 -20.60
N ARG A 231 18.60 11.28 -20.00
CA ARG A 231 18.38 9.87 -20.36
C ARG A 231 17.16 9.22 -19.69
N GLY A 232 16.33 9.99 -18.99
CA GLY A 232 15.09 9.49 -18.37
C GLY A 232 15.26 8.92 -16.96
N GLY A 233 16.30 9.31 -16.23
CA GLY A 233 16.52 8.85 -14.86
C GLY A 233 15.46 9.38 -13.87
N ASN A 234 15.00 8.51 -12.96
CA ASN A 234 14.03 8.89 -11.93
C ASN A 234 14.72 9.48 -10.70
N LEU A 235 14.13 10.54 -10.13
CA LEU A 235 14.75 11.34 -9.09
C LEU A 235 13.78 11.59 -7.92
N LEU A 236 14.24 11.32 -6.70
CA LEU A 236 13.67 11.91 -5.49
C LEU A 236 14.57 13.07 -5.07
N TRP A 237 14.07 14.29 -5.09
CA TRP A 237 14.81 15.47 -4.69
C TRP A 237 14.25 16.06 -3.40
N LEU A 238 15.04 16.01 -2.35
CA LEU A 238 14.73 16.52 -1.03
C LEU A 238 15.48 17.83 -0.80
N VAL A 239 14.77 18.95 -0.93
CA VAL A 239 15.34 20.30 -0.93
C VAL A 239 14.96 21.02 0.36
N ASP A 240 15.94 21.40 1.16
CA ASP A 240 15.67 22.18 2.36
C ASP A 240 15.62 23.68 2.06
N ALA A 241 15.19 24.46 3.04
CA ALA A 241 15.32 25.90 3.03
C ALA A 241 16.79 26.32 3.25
N GLY A 242 17.58 26.30 2.17
CA GLY A 242 18.97 26.74 2.15
C GLY A 242 19.49 27.00 0.72
N PRO A 243 20.77 27.37 0.56
CA PRO A 243 21.40 27.50 -0.75
C PRO A 243 21.29 26.19 -1.54
N LEU A 244 21.18 26.24 -2.87
CA LEU A 244 21.06 25.02 -3.69
C LEU A 244 22.41 24.37 -4.02
N HIS A 245 23.52 25.04 -3.71
CA HIS A 245 24.86 24.48 -3.81
C HIS A 245 25.21 23.95 -5.21
N GLY A 246 24.81 24.67 -6.26
CA GLY A 246 25.06 24.31 -7.66
C GLY A 246 23.89 23.57 -8.33
N LEU A 247 22.85 23.19 -7.59
CA LEU A 247 21.67 22.51 -8.15
C LEU A 247 20.69 23.46 -8.86
N GLU A 248 21.00 24.75 -8.99
CA GLU A 248 20.20 25.74 -9.72
C GLU A 248 19.93 25.29 -11.16
N ARG A 249 20.97 24.82 -11.87
CA ARG A 249 20.84 24.31 -13.25
C ARG A 249 19.95 23.07 -13.35
N LEU A 250 19.93 22.24 -12.30
CA LEU A 250 19.03 21.08 -12.24
C LEU A 250 17.57 21.54 -12.08
N ALA A 251 17.32 22.53 -11.21
CA ALA A 251 15.99 23.13 -11.04
C ALA A 251 15.47 23.71 -12.36
N GLU A 252 16.30 24.50 -13.05
CA GLU A 252 15.99 25.09 -14.36
C GLU A 252 15.67 24.00 -15.40
N LYS A 253 16.46 22.92 -15.45
CA LYS A 253 16.27 21.82 -16.41
C LYS A 253 14.92 21.12 -16.29
N ILE A 254 14.41 20.97 -15.07
CA ILE A 254 13.13 20.31 -14.82
C ILE A 254 11.97 21.30 -14.68
N GLY A 255 12.21 22.61 -14.86
CA GLY A 255 11.19 23.65 -14.70
C GLY A 255 10.74 23.88 -13.26
N LEU A 256 11.49 23.38 -12.27
CA LEU A 256 11.17 23.56 -10.85
C LEU A 256 11.72 24.90 -10.37
N GLN A 257 10.86 25.69 -9.73
CA GLN A 257 11.23 26.93 -9.09
C GLN A 257 11.24 26.74 -7.58
N LEU A 258 12.30 27.24 -6.95
CA LEU A 258 12.57 27.04 -5.52
C LEU A 258 12.62 28.41 -4.83
N PRO A 259 11.46 29.07 -4.59
CA PRO A 259 11.44 30.37 -3.95
C PRO A 259 12.18 30.35 -2.60
N ALA A 260 12.88 31.44 -2.33
CA ALA A 260 13.48 31.64 -1.02
C ALA A 260 12.41 31.76 0.08
N GLY A 261 12.76 31.32 1.28
CA GLY A 261 11.91 31.40 2.46
C GLY A 261 11.48 30.04 3.01
N ILE A 262 10.77 30.11 4.14
CA ILE A 262 10.19 28.97 4.84
C ILE A 262 8.71 29.16 5.04
N VAL A 263 7.97 28.05 5.08
CA VAL A 263 6.55 28.03 5.40
C VAL A 263 6.37 28.12 6.91
N ILE A 264 5.56 29.08 7.34
CA ILE A 264 5.11 29.27 8.71
C ILE A 264 3.66 28.82 8.82
N ASP A 265 3.40 27.84 9.67
CA ASP A 265 2.08 27.27 9.94
C ASP A 265 1.70 27.46 11.41
N PRO A 266 0.93 28.50 11.75
CA PRO A 266 0.45 28.70 13.11
C PRO A 266 -0.43 27.56 13.63
N ALA A 267 -1.05 26.76 12.75
CA ALA A 267 -1.89 25.63 13.17
C ALA A 267 -1.05 24.48 13.79
N ALA A 268 0.26 24.44 13.54
CA ALA A 268 1.15 23.48 14.18
C ALA A 268 1.20 23.65 15.71
N ALA A 269 0.97 24.87 16.21
CA ALA A 269 0.90 25.13 17.65
C ALA A 269 -0.27 24.40 18.33
N ASP A 270 -1.38 24.15 17.60
CA ASP A 270 -2.52 23.37 18.09
C ASP A 270 -2.12 21.91 18.41
N MET A 271 -1.00 21.43 17.84
CA MET A 271 -0.42 20.11 18.07
C MET A 271 0.87 20.15 18.90
N ASN A 272 1.12 21.23 19.65
CA ASN A 272 2.35 21.47 20.41
C ASN A 272 3.65 21.42 19.57
N ALA A 273 3.57 21.74 18.28
CA ALA A 273 4.71 21.87 17.40
C ALA A 273 5.06 23.36 17.15
N PRO A 274 6.33 23.71 16.87
CA PRO A 274 6.71 25.07 16.49
C PRO A 274 5.97 25.54 15.24
N ALA A 275 5.67 26.83 15.14
CA ALA A 275 5.02 27.41 13.95
C ALA A 275 5.88 27.31 12.67
N THR A 276 7.18 26.99 12.79
CA THR A 276 8.07 26.70 11.66
C THR A 276 7.88 25.28 11.12
N TRP A 277 7.07 24.44 11.76
CA TRP A 277 6.70 23.12 11.27
C TRP A 277 5.42 23.24 10.46
N SER A 278 5.45 22.74 9.24
CA SER A 278 4.25 22.61 8.42
C SER A 278 3.67 21.21 8.58
N LEU A 279 2.34 21.12 8.68
CA LEU A 279 1.64 19.85 8.84
C LEU A 279 0.88 19.47 7.56
N GLY A 280 1.22 18.32 6.99
CA GLY A 280 0.49 17.72 5.90
C GLY A 280 -0.72 16.95 6.43
N THR A 281 -1.92 17.48 6.18
CA THR A 281 -3.19 16.87 6.65
C THR A 281 -4.16 16.56 5.51
N SER A 282 -3.93 17.13 4.33
CA SER A 282 -4.71 16.90 3.12
C SER A 282 -3.77 16.73 1.93
N TYR A 283 -3.97 15.67 1.16
CA TYR A 283 -3.12 15.32 0.03
C TYR A 283 -3.95 15.37 -1.25
N VAL A 284 -3.34 15.88 -2.31
CA VAL A 284 -3.99 15.94 -3.62
C VAL A 284 -3.99 14.52 -4.21
N PRO A 285 -5.08 14.07 -4.87
CA PRO A 285 -5.15 12.73 -5.45
C PRO A 285 -4.02 12.45 -6.44
N HIS A 286 -3.17 11.49 -6.11
CA HIS A 286 -2.07 10.99 -6.95
C HIS A 286 -1.75 9.54 -6.55
N ALA A 287 -1.06 8.77 -7.39
CA ALA A 287 -0.69 7.39 -7.07
C ALA A 287 0.08 7.28 -5.74
N ILE A 288 1.00 8.22 -5.47
CA ILE A 288 1.78 8.32 -4.22
C ILE A 288 0.90 8.53 -2.98
N THR A 289 -0.15 9.34 -3.10
CA THR A 289 -1.00 9.83 -1.99
C THR A 289 -2.36 9.13 -1.94
N SER A 290 -2.59 8.16 -2.83
CA SER A 290 -3.85 7.44 -2.92
C SER A 290 -4.10 6.68 -1.62
N ASN A 291 -5.22 6.99 -0.94
CA ASN A 291 -5.58 6.44 0.37
C ASN A 291 -4.56 6.73 1.49
N PHE A 292 -3.71 7.76 1.30
CA PHE A 292 -2.83 8.25 2.34
C PHE A 292 -3.56 9.26 3.23
N ASN A 293 -3.80 8.90 4.49
CA ASN A 293 -4.60 9.70 5.43
C ASN A 293 -3.86 10.04 6.74
N LEU A 294 -2.54 9.79 6.78
CA LEU A 294 -1.71 10.08 7.94
C LEU A 294 -1.23 11.53 7.93
N ILE A 295 -1.12 12.12 9.12
CA ILE A 295 -0.50 13.44 9.27
C ILE A 295 1.00 13.31 9.03
N THR A 296 1.58 14.22 8.25
CA THR A 296 3.04 14.32 8.06
C THR A 296 3.54 15.67 8.57
N ALA A 297 4.80 15.74 8.98
CA ALA A 297 5.38 16.94 9.59
C ALA A 297 6.69 17.34 8.91
N TYR A 298 6.78 18.61 8.50
CA TYR A 298 7.88 19.18 7.72
C TYR A 298 8.48 20.40 8.45
N PRO A 299 9.57 20.22 9.21
CA PRO A 299 10.22 21.32 9.90
C PRO A 299 10.94 22.23 8.90
N SER A 300 10.60 23.52 8.87
CA SER A 300 11.21 24.52 7.99
C SER A 300 11.04 24.19 6.50
N ALA A 301 9.81 23.84 6.13
CA ALA A 301 9.48 23.52 4.75
C ALA A 301 9.74 24.72 3.82
N ARG A 302 10.36 24.46 2.68
CA ARG A 302 10.54 25.38 1.55
C ARG A 302 9.33 25.28 0.62
N PRO A 303 8.75 26.41 0.17
CA PRO A 303 7.75 26.39 -0.88
C PRO A 303 8.35 25.94 -2.22
N LEU A 304 7.56 25.27 -3.03
CA LEU A 304 7.89 24.87 -4.40
C LEU A 304 6.92 25.56 -5.36
N THR A 305 7.43 26.08 -6.47
CA THR A 305 6.63 26.51 -7.62
C THR A 305 7.21 25.86 -8.89
N TRP A 306 6.56 26.05 -10.03
CA TRP A 306 7.05 25.54 -11.30
C TRP A 306 6.83 26.56 -12.40
N ALA A 307 7.69 26.51 -13.41
CA ALA A 307 7.45 27.17 -14.67
C ALA A 307 6.62 26.24 -15.57
N GLU A 308 5.61 26.77 -16.25
CA GLU A 308 4.90 25.99 -17.26
C GLU A 308 5.86 25.55 -18.36
N ASN A 309 5.97 24.23 -18.55
CA ASN A 309 6.81 23.62 -19.55
C ASN A 309 6.01 22.51 -20.25
N PRO A 310 5.87 22.53 -21.60
CA PRO A 310 5.16 21.48 -22.32
C PRO A 310 5.79 20.09 -22.19
N ASP A 311 7.08 20.00 -21.85
CA ASP A 311 7.79 18.73 -21.70
C ASP A 311 7.43 17.98 -20.42
N TRP A 312 6.96 18.69 -19.38
CA TRP A 312 6.72 18.13 -18.05
C TRP A 312 5.26 18.30 -17.63
N GLN A 313 4.64 17.19 -17.26
CA GLN A 313 3.39 17.21 -16.52
C GLN A 313 3.70 17.36 -15.03
N HIS A 314 2.97 18.26 -14.37
CA HIS A 314 3.18 18.60 -12.97
C HIS A 314 1.93 18.23 -12.17
N HIS A 315 2.13 17.54 -11.05
CA HIS A 315 1.08 17.16 -10.12
C HIS A 315 1.46 17.60 -8.71
N ILE A 316 0.62 18.46 -8.11
CA ILE A 316 0.76 18.78 -6.70
C ILE A 316 0.48 17.52 -5.88
N LEU A 317 1.34 17.20 -4.91
CA LEU A 317 1.13 16.11 -3.97
C LEU A 317 0.63 16.64 -2.63
N LEU A 318 1.21 17.75 -2.18
CA LEU A 318 0.96 18.30 -0.86
C LEU A 318 1.04 19.83 -0.84
N GLU A 319 -0.03 20.42 -0.30
CA GLU A 319 -0.12 21.80 0.13
C GLU A 319 -0.24 21.85 1.65
N VAL A 320 0.43 22.81 2.27
CA VAL A 320 0.43 23.00 3.73
C VAL A 320 0.11 24.44 4.10
N ALA A 321 -0.10 24.66 5.40
CA ALA A 321 -0.23 26.00 5.98
C ALA A 321 -1.34 26.83 5.31
N THR A 322 -2.56 26.29 5.21
CA THR A 322 -3.72 26.97 4.59
C THR A 322 -4.05 28.30 5.27
N ARG A 323 -3.75 28.43 6.57
CA ARG A 323 -3.88 29.68 7.35
C ARG A 323 -2.53 30.34 7.66
N GLY A 324 -1.46 29.85 7.05
CA GLY A 324 -0.09 30.30 7.25
C GLY A 324 0.42 31.19 6.14
N TRP A 325 1.74 31.34 6.08
CA TRP A 325 2.42 32.17 5.09
C TRP A 325 3.84 31.67 4.82
N ILE A 326 4.42 32.11 3.73
CA ILE A 326 5.82 31.94 3.38
C ILE A 326 6.57 33.17 3.89
N SER A 327 7.59 32.99 4.71
CA SER A 327 8.46 34.06 5.20
C SER A 327 9.85 33.96 4.61
N GLN A 328 10.36 35.07 4.07
CA GLN A 328 11.73 35.18 3.55
C GLN A 328 12.74 35.65 4.60
N ARG A 329 12.29 35.85 5.85
CA ARG A 329 13.15 36.27 6.95
C ARG A 329 14.02 35.12 7.45
N ASP A 330 15.12 35.47 8.11
CA ASP A 330 16.02 34.50 8.75
C ASP A 330 15.25 33.59 9.71
N ILE A 331 15.44 32.29 9.59
CA ILE A 331 14.85 31.26 10.45
C ILE A 331 15.13 31.52 11.93
N ASN A 332 16.31 32.05 12.26
CA ASN A 332 16.68 32.37 13.64
C ASN A 332 15.80 33.50 14.20
N ALA A 333 15.42 34.46 13.35
CA ALA A 333 14.52 35.55 13.68
C ALA A 333 13.04 35.10 13.77
N LEU A 334 12.73 33.88 13.33
CA LEU A 334 11.39 33.27 13.38
C LEU A 334 11.19 32.35 14.59
N SER A 335 12.16 32.30 15.51
CA SER A 335 12.07 31.56 16.77
C SER A 335 11.08 32.23 17.74
N GLY A 336 9.98 31.55 18.07
CA GLY A 336 8.95 32.04 19.01
C GLY A 336 7.56 32.10 18.38
N SER A 337 6.88 33.25 18.50
CA SER A 337 5.57 33.52 17.89
C SER A 337 5.73 34.41 16.65
N PRO A 338 6.05 33.85 15.48
CA PRO A 338 6.23 34.64 14.26
C PRO A 338 4.92 35.33 13.88
N ALA A 339 5.01 36.61 13.50
CA ALA A 339 3.89 37.41 13.02
C ALA A 339 4.06 37.72 11.54
N PHE A 340 2.97 37.67 10.78
CA PHE A 340 2.95 37.96 9.34
C PHE A 340 3.36 39.40 9.04
N ASP A 341 4.33 39.56 8.13
CA ASP A 341 4.77 40.85 7.61
C ASP A 341 4.36 41.02 6.14
N LYS A 342 3.50 42.01 5.86
CA LYS A 342 3.00 42.29 4.50
C LYS A 342 4.09 42.68 3.49
N GLN A 343 5.26 43.14 3.94
CA GLN A 343 6.35 43.57 3.05
C GLN A 343 7.24 42.41 2.61
N HIS A 344 7.36 41.37 3.45
CA HIS A 344 8.34 40.28 3.26
C HIS A 344 7.71 38.89 3.15
N ASP A 345 6.44 38.74 3.56
CA ASP A 345 5.76 37.47 3.65
C ASP A 345 4.63 37.36 2.61
N SER A 346 4.44 36.15 2.07
CA SER A 346 3.37 35.82 1.13
C SER A 346 2.37 34.85 1.75
N LYS A 347 1.07 35.10 1.60
CA LYS A 347 0.05 34.22 2.20
C LYS A 347 0.07 32.83 1.57
N GLY A 348 -0.18 31.81 2.41
CA GLY A 348 -0.39 30.44 1.96
C GLY A 348 -1.75 30.21 1.29
N PRO A 349 -2.09 28.96 0.92
CA PRO A 349 -1.32 27.73 1.16
C PRO A 349 -0.01 27.67 0.37
N ALA A 350 0.96 26.89 0.86
CA ALA A 350 2.23 26.68 0.17
C ALA A 350 2.30 25.24 -0.34
N VAL A 351 2.60 25.07 -1.63
CA VAL A 351 2.96 23.77 -2.20
C VAL A 351 4.35 23.39 -1.70
N ILE A 352 4.49 22.20 -1.11
CA ILE A 352 5.80 21.72 -0.61
C ILE A 352 6.19 20.35 -1.17
N ALA A 353 5.31 19.70 -1.93
CA ALA A 353 5.66 18.49 -2.66
C ALA A 353 5.01 18.45 -4.04
N LEU A 354 5.81 18.17 -5.06
CA LEU A 354 5.42 18.09 -6.46
C LEU A 354 5.91 16.77 -7.06
N ALA A 355 5.07 16.12 -7.86
CA ALA A 355 5.46 15.09 -8.79
C ALA A 355 5.55 15.68 -10.20
N LEU A 356 6.59 15.29 -10.93
CA LEU A 356 6.76 15.60 -12.34
C LEU A 356 6.92 14.31 -13.12
N ASN A 357 6.30 14.23 -14.29
CA ASN A 357 6.49 13.11 -15.20
C ASN A 357 6.52 13.57 -16.66
N ARG A 358 7.24 12.80 -17.48
CA ARG A 358 7.29 12.96 -18.94
C ARG A 358 7.62 11.64 -19.61
N ASN A 359 7.31 11.51 -20.89
CA ASN A 359 7.68 10.33 -21.66
C ASN A 359 8.92 10.58 -22.51
N ILE A 360 9.91 9.70 -22.40
CA ILE A 360 11.11 9.66 -23.24
C ILE A 360 11.18 8.26 -23.86
N ASN A 361 11.13 8.17 -25.19
CA ASN A 361 11.22 6.89 -25.92
C ASN A 361 10.26 5.82 -25.39
N ASP A 362 8.98 6.20 -25.19
CA ASP A 362 7.91 5.35 -24.63
C ASP A 362 8.15 4.85 -23.19
N VAL A 363 9.14 5.40 -22.49
CA VAL A 363 9.38 5.17 -21.06
C VAL A 363 9.01 6.42 -20.27
N GLU A 364 8.19 6.24 -19.24
CA GLU A 364 7.82 7.34 -18.33
C GLU A 364 8.97 7.63 -17.37
N GLN A 365 9.50 8.84 -17.44
CA GLN A 365 10.41 9.41 -16.45
C GLN A 365 9.59 10.08 -15.35
N ARG A 366 9.97 9.85 -14.10
CA ARG A 366 9.28 10.33 -12.90
C ARG A 366 10.24 11.05 -11.96
N ILE A 367 9.83 12.20 -11.45
CA ILE A 367 10.57 12.99 -10.47
C ILE A 367 9.62 13.38 -9.34
N VAL A 368 10.08 13.31 -8.10
CA VAL A 368 9.39 13.90 -6.96
C VAL A 368 10.31 14.91 -6.31
N ALA A 369 9.83 16.14 -6.16
CA ALA A 369 10.50 17.19 -5.39
C ALA A 369 9.73 17.45 -4.10
N VAL A 370 10.43 17.44 -2.98
CA VAL A 370 9.88 17.80 -1.67
C VAL A 370 10.71 18.93 -1.09
N GLY A 371 10.06 20.03 -0.75
CA GLY A 371 10.63 21.21 -0.09
C GLY A 371 10.98 20.95 1.38
N ASN A 372 11.44 19.75 1.72
CA ASN A 372 11.99 19.41 3.00
C ASN A 372 12.69 18.06 2.90
N GLY A 373 13.98 17.97 3.21
CA GLY A 373 14.65 16.70 3.41
C GLY A 373 14.65 16.22 4.86
N ALA A 374 14.46 17.14 5.80
CA ALA A 374 14.43 16.81 7.22
C ALA A 374 13.27 15.88 7.62
N PHE A 375 12.11 15.89 6.95
CA PHE A 375 10.96 15.07 7.35
C PHE A 375 11.25 13.55 7.37
N LEU A 376 12.18 13.08 6.54
CA LEU A 376 12.64 11.69 6.51
C LEU A 376 13.89 11.43 7.37
N SER A 377 14.42 12.46 8.03
CA SER A 377 15.61 12.28 8.88
C SER A 377 15.29 11.41 10.08
N ASN A 378 16.31 10.81 10.67
CA ASN A 378 16.20 9.97 11.86
C ASN A 378 15.53 10.70 13.04
N THR A 379 15.58 12.04 13.05
CA THR A 379 14.90 12.87 14.05
C THR A 379 13.39 12.99 13.80
N PHE A 380 12.96 13.09 12.53
CA PHE A 380 11.57 13.42 12.18
C PHE A 380 10.81 12.28 11.49
N ALA A 381 11.48 11.22 11.05
CA ALA A 381 10.88 10.10 10.35
C ALA A 381 9.84 9.36 11.21
N GLY A 382 9.96 9.40 12.54
CA GLY A 382 8.98 8.83 13.46
C GLY A 382 7.68 9.64 13.59
N ASN A 383 7.57 10.81 12.97
CA ASN A 383 6.37 11.64 13.06
C ASN A 383 5.30 11.18 12.07
N GLY A 384 4.17 10.74 12.61
CA GLY A 384 2.98 10.40 11.83
C GLY A 384 3.29 9.43 10.69
N GLY A 385 2.92 9.80 9.47
CA GLY A 385 3.14 8.99 8.25
C GLY A 385 4.37 9.38 7.42
N ASN A 386 5.38 10.06 7.99
CA ASN A 386 6.53 10.56 7.22
C ASN A 386 7.25 9.44 6.44
N VAL A 387 7.56 8.32 7.10
CA VAL A 387 8.21 7.16 6.47
C VAL A 387 7.31 6.54 5.40
N ASP A 388 6.03 6.34 5.69
CA ASP A 388 5.06 5.76 4.75
C ASP A 388 4.94 6.57 3.46
N LEU A 389 4.87 7.90 3.58
CA LEU A 389 4.83 8.80 2.41
C LEU A 389 6.13 8.71 1.61
N GLY A 390 7.29 8.76 2.27
CA GLY A 390 8.59 8.62 1.60
C GLY A 390 8.74 7.29 0.87
N VAL A 391 8.24 6.20 1.46
CA VAL A 391 8.22 4.87 0.84
C VAL A 391 7.31 4.85 -0.39
N ASN A 392 6.12 5.45 -0.31
CA ASN A 392 5.23 5.57 -1.46
C ASN A 392 5.86 6.35 -2.62
N MET A 393 6.61 7.43 -2.31
CA MET A 393 7.36 8.19 -3.30
C MET A 393 8.40 7.32 -4.01
N ILE A 394 9.21 6.55 -3.26
CA ILE A 394 10.21 5.64 -3.85
C ILE A 394 9.56 4.53 -4.67
N ASN A 395 8.46 3.93 -4.19
CA ASN A 395 7.75 2.88 -4.94
C ASN A 395 7.21 3.40 -6.28
N TRP A 396 6.60 4.59 -6.28
CA TRP A 396 6.13 5.22 -7.52
C TRP A 396 7.29 5.58 -8.46
N LEU A 397 8.39 6.14 -7.94
CA LEU A 397 9.59 6.42 -8.73
C LEU A 397 10.26 5.15 -9.27
N ALA A 398 10.17 4.04 -8.54
CA ALA A 398 10.64 2.74 -8.97
C ALA A 398 9.64 2.00 -9.90
N ASN A 399 8.63 2.70 -10.42
CA ASN A 399 7.68 2.21 -11.41
C ASN A 399 6.98 0.91 -10.98
N ASP A 400 6.75 0.75 -9.67
CA ASP A 400 6.05 -0.39 -9.09
C ASP A 400 4.58 -0.03 -8.78
N ASP A 401 3.89 0.46 -9.81
CA ASP A 401 2.48 0.87 -9.69
C ASP A 401 1.56 -0.30 -9.35
N THR A 402 2.03 -1.54 -9.57
CA THR A 402 1.29 -2.77 -9.21
C THR A 402 1.15 -2.95 -7.70
N LEU A 403 2.10 -2.44 -6.91
CA LEU A 403 1.97 -2.41 -5.44
C LEU A 403 1.00 -1.34 -4.94
N ILE A 404 0.78 -0.28 -5.72
CA ILE A 404 -0.02 0.89 -5.34
C ILE A 404 -1.53 0.66 -5.58
N SER A 405 -1.90 -0.25 -6.48
CA SER A 405 -3.31 -0.47 -6.88
C SER A 405 -4.08 -1.50 -6.05
N LEU A 406 -3.48 -2.09 -5.01
CA LEU A 406 -4.15 -3.10 -4.17
C LEU A 406 -4.92 -2.38 -3.06
N GLN A 407 -6.16 -2.01 -3.32
CA GLN A 407 -7.03 -1.36 -2.34
C GLN A 407 -7.98 -2.38 -1.71
N PRO A 408 -8.10 -2.45 -0.38
CA PRO A 408 -9.05 -3.32 0.27
C PRO A 408 -10.47 -2.78 0.07
N ARG A 409 -11.39 -3.64 -0.36
CA ARG A 409 -12.83 -3.33 -0.26
C ARG A 409 -13.17 -3.19 1.22
N ALA A 410 -13.68 -2.02 1.61
CA ALA A 410 -14.26 -1.87 2.94
C ALA A 410 -15.37 -2.93 3.10
N ALA A 411 -15.28 -3.76 4.14
CA ALA A 411 -16.36 -4.65 4.55
C ALA A 411 -17.54 -3.79 5.01
N ARG A 412 -18.39 -3.37 4.05
CA ARG A 412 -19.56 -2.51 4.31
C ARG A 412 -20.63 -3.19 5.18
N ASP A 413 -20.51 -4.50 5.42
CA ASP A 413 -21.44 -5.31 6.20
C ASP A 413 -20.92 -5.70 7.59
N SER A 414 -19.99 -4.95 8.18
CA SER A 414 -19.48 -5.26 9.53
C SER A 414 -20.38 -4.75 10.67
N SER A 415 -21.40 -3.94 10.38
CA SER A 415 -22.34 -3.46 11.38
C SER A 415 -23.76 -3.41 10.85
N ILE A 416 -24.67 -4.08 11.56
CA ILE A 416 -26.11 -3.97 11.31
C ILE A 416 -26.64 -2.91 12.27
N ILE A 417 -26.85 -1.70 11.77
CA ILE A 417 -27.46 -0.61 12.55
C ILE A 417 -28.97 -0.68 12.33
N LEU A 418 -29.66 -1.41 13.22
CA LEU A 418 -31.12 -1.46 13.23
C LEU A 418 -31.69 -0.33 14.08
N SER A 419 -32.67 0.39 13.55
CA SER A 419 -33.47 1.29 14.38
C SER A 419 -34.29 0.50 15.40
N ARG A 420 -34.68 1.14 16.50
CA ARG A 420 -35.54 0.51 17.52
C ARG A 420 -36.87 0.01 16.93
N THR A 421 -37.39 0.68 15.90
CA THR A 421 -38.60 0.26 15.18
C THR A 421 -38.37 -0.99 14.33
N GLN A 422 -37.27 -1.07 13.58
CA GLN A 422 -36.91 -2.26 12.81
C GLN A 422 -36.70 -3.48 13.71
N LEU A 423 -36.01 -3.30 14.83
CA LEU A 423 -35.72 -4.38 15.78
C LEU A 423 -37.02 -4.88 16.45
N THR A 424 -37.94 -3.98 16.79
CA THR A 424 -39.26 -4.35 17.34
C THR A 424 -40.10 -5.09 16.28
N ALA A 425 -40.14 -4.62 15.04
CA ALA A 425 -40.88 -5.26 13.95
C ALA A 425 -40.38 -6.69 13.67
N ILE A 426 -39.06 -6.88 13.59
CA ILE A 426 -38.44 -8.20 13.41
C ILE A 426 -38.76 -9.11 14.59
N SER A 427 -38.62 -8.60 15.82
CA SER A 427 -38.88 -9.36 17.05
C SER A 427 -40.34 -9.80 17.14
N SER A 428 -41.29 -8.89 16.96
CA SER A 428 -42.72 -9.22 16.98
C SER A 428 -43.11 -10.16 15.84
N GLY A 429 -42.53 -9.96 14.64
CA GLY A 429 -42.75 -10.82 13.49
C GLY A 429 -42.33 -12.27 13.75
N LEU A 430 -41.11 -12.48 14.24
CA LEU A 430 -40.55 -13.82 14.43
C LEU A 430 -41.04 -14.50 15.72
N LEU A 431 -41.26 -13.76 16.81
CA LEU A 431 -41.63 -14.34 18.11
C LEU A 431 -43.14 -14.50 18.30
N LEU A 432 -43.97 -13.67 17.66
CA LEU A 432 -45.42 -13.69 17.85
C LEU A 432 -46.15 -14.05 16.55
N ILE A 433 -45.93 -13.29 15.47
CA ILE A 433 -46.71 -13.43 14.25
C ILE A 433 -46.47 -14.79 13.59
N LEU A 434 -45.20 -15.19 13.43
CA LEU A 434 -44.86 -16.44 12.75
C LEU A 434 -45.37 -17.69 13.53
N PRO A 435 -45.18 -17.82 14.85
CA PRO A 435 -45.76 -18.93 15.61
C PRO A 435 -47.29 -18.96 15.58
N LEU A 436 -47.94 -17.80 15.68
CA LEU A 436 -49.41 -17.71 15.60
C LEU A 436 -49.93 -18.08 14.21
N LEU A 437 -49.23 -17.68 13.14
CA LEU A 437 -49.56 -18.08 11.78
C LEU A 437 -49.43 -19.60 11.61
N LEU A 438 -48.32 -20.20 12.08
CA LEU A 438 -48.12 -21.64 12.02
C LEU A 438 -49.16 -22.41 12.83
N ALA A 439 -49.51 -21.93 14.04
CA ALA A 439 -50.56 -22.49 14.87
C ALA A 439 -51.95 -22.35 14.20
N GLY A 440 -52.23 -21.20 13.59
CA GLY A 440 -53.47 -20.93 12.86
C GLY A 440 -53.61 -21.84 11.64
N VAL A 441 -52.55 -21.99 10.84
CA VAL A 441 -52.53 -22.93 9.69
C VAL A 441 -52.68 -24.37 10.17
N GLY A 442 -51.97 -24.76 11.23
CA GLY A 442 -52.10 -26.09 11.83
C GLY A 442 -53.53 -26.38 12.31
N THR A 443 -54.16 -25.39 12.97
CA THR A 443 -55.55 -25.48 13.44
C THR A 443 -56.53 -25.56 12.27
N ALA A 444 -56.34 -24.76 11.22
CA ALA A 444 -57.17 -24.78 10.03
C ALA A 444 -57.09 -26.13 9.29
N ILE A 445 -55.88 -26.69 9.16
CA ILE A 445 -55.66 -28.02 8.57
C ILE A 445 -56.34 -29.09 9.45
N TRP A 446 -56.21 -29.00 10.77
CA TRP A 446 -56.84 -29.93 11.70
C TRP A 446 -58.37 -29.89 11.61
N TRP A 447 -58.97 -28.70 11.58
CA TRP A 447 -60.42 -28.55 11.41
C TRP A 447 -60.92 -29.08 10.07
N ARG A 448 -60.19 -28.81 8.98
CA ARG A 448 -60.57 -29.28 7.63
C ARG A 448 -60.38 -30.78 7.43
N ARG A 449 -59.60 -31.46 8.28
CA ARG A 449 -59.47 -32.92 8.28
C ARG A 449 -60.52 -33.61 9.18
N ARG A 450 -61.19 -32.85 10.03
CA ARG A 450 -62.17 -33.35 11.01
C ARG A 450 -63.62 -33.10 10.57
N ALA A 451 -63.86 -32.03 9.81
CA ALA A 451 -65.01 -31.90 8.92
C ALA A 451 -64.81 -32.77 7.68
#